data_AF-Q06B22-F1
#
_entry.id   AF-Q06B22-F1
#
_cell.length_a   1.000
_cell.length_b   1.000
_cell.length_c   1.000
_cell.angle_alpha   90.00
_cell.angle_beta   90.00
_cell.angle_gamma   90.00
#
_symmetry.space_group_name_H-M   'P 1'
#
loop_
_entity.id
_entity.type
_entity.pdbx_description
1 polymer ?
#
loop_
_entity_poly.entity_id
_entity_poly.type
_entity_poly.pdbx_seq_one_letter_code
_entity_poly.pdbx_strand_id
1 'polypeptide(L)'
;TSPPVEGRGVINSRQFLSHDLIFPIEYKSYNEVKTELENTELANNYKDKKVDIFGVPYFYTCIIPKSEPDINQNFGGCCMYGALTFNSSENERDKLITVQVTIDNRQSLGFTITTNKNMVTIQELDYKARHWLTK
;
A
#
# COMPACT_ATOMS: atom_id res chain seq x y z
N THR A 1 14.58 -7.27 4.70
CA THR A 1 13.48 -6.27 4.76
C THR A 1 12.14 -6.98 4.69
N SER A 2 11.12 -6.48 5.39
CA SER A 2 9.75 -7.05 5.35
C SER A 2 9.11 -6.86 3.97
N PRO A 3 8.26 -7.78 3.49
CA PRO A 3 7.52 -7.62 2.24
C PRO A 3 6.46 -6.50 2.34
N PRO A 4 6.06 -5.88 1.22
CA PRO A 4 4.97 -4.91 1.19
C PRO A 4 3.60 -5.62 1.26
N VAL A 5 2.54 -4.87 1.56
CA VAL A 5 1.16 -5.34 1.35
C VAL A 5 0.85 -5.22 -0.13
N GLU A 6 0.35 -6.29 -0.73
CA GLU A 6 -0.08 -6.32 -2.13
C GLU A 6 -1.50 -6.89 -2.23
N GLY A 7 -2.36 -6.23 -3.01
CA GLY A 7 -3.70 -6.70 -3.31
C GLY A 7 -4.04 -6.36 -4.76
N ARG A 8 -4.66 -7.30 -5.49
CA ARG A 8 -5.01 -7.12 -6.91
C ARG A 8 -6.51 -7.11 -7.08
N GLY A 9 -7.02 -6.02 -7.64
CA GLY A 9 -8.43 -5.89 -7.95
C GLY A 9 -9.37 -6.15 -6.77
N VAL A 10 -8.99 -5.67 -5.60
CA VAL A 10 -9.78 -5.79 -4.36
C VAL A 10 -10.75 -4.63 -4.22
N ILE A 11 -11.77 -4.81 -3.38
CA ILE A 11 -12.75 -3.78 -3.01
C ILE A 11 -12.76 -3.69 -1.48
N ASN A 12 -12.87 -2.50 -0.90
CA ASN A 12 -12.93 -2.34 0.55
C ASN A 12 -14.16 -3.06 1.12
N SER A 13 -14.02 -3.72 2.27
CA SER A 13 -15.12 -4.40 2.97
C SER A 13 -15.87 -3.44 3.89
N ARG A 14 -15.16 -2.47 4.48
CA ARG A 14 -15.70 -1.51 5.46
C ARG A 14 -14.78 -0.29 5.61
N GLN A 15 -15.16 0.60 6.52
CA GLN A 15 -14.37 1.76 6.94
C GLN A 15 -14.34 1.83 8.47
N PHE A 16 -13.36 2.53 9.03
CA PHE A 16 -13.37 2.95 10.42
C PHE A 16 -13.72 4.44 10.53
N LEU A 17 -12.87 5.33 10.00
CA LEU A 17 -13.15 6.75 9.85
C LEU A 17 -13.49 7.08 8.39
N SER A 18 -14.10 8.24 8.14
CA SER A 18 -14.53 8.64 6.80
C SER A 18 -13.38 8.83 5.79
N HIS A 19 -12.14 8.90 6.26
CA HIS A 19 -10.93 9.09 5.45
C HIS A 19 -10.07 7.83 5.36
N ASP A 20 -10.54 6.67 5.83
CA ASP A 20 -9.84 5.39 5.67
C ASP A 20 -10.71 4.35 4.96
N LEU A 21 -10.04 3.32 4.43
CA LEU A 21 -10.67 2.15 3.80
C LEU A 21 -10.03 0.88 4.35
N ILE A 22 -10.85 -0.12 4.66
CA ILE A 22 -10.41 -1.43 5.16
C ILE A 22 -10.64 -2.47 4.08
N PHE A 23 -9.58 -3.18 3.70
CA PHE A 23 -9.58 -4.17 2.63
C PHE A 23 -9.36 -5.59 3.18
N PRO A 24 -10.07 -6.60 2.66
CA PRO A 24 -9.86 -8.00 3.00
C PRO A 24 -8.63 -8.55 2.24
N ILE A 25 -7.43 -8.25 2.75
CA ILE A 25 -6.16 -8.70 2.17
C ILE A 25 -5.42 -9.54 3.21
N GLU A 26 -4.96 -10.71 2.77
CA GLU A 26 -4.04 -11.53 3.56
C GLU A 26 -2.62 -10.96 3.49
N TYR A 27 -2.07 -10.59 4.64
CA TYR A 27 -0.67 -10.24 4.80
C TYR A 27 -0.12 -10.94 6.04
N LYS A 28 0.71 -11.97 5.84
CA LYS A 28 1.19 -12.86 6.91
C LYS A 28 0.00 -13.46 7.68
N SER A 29 -0.20 -13.09 8.94
CA SER A 29 -1.30 -13.55 9.79
C SER A 29 -2.46 -12.57 9.91
N TYR A 30 -2.43 -11.46 9.15
CA TYR A 30 -3.50 -10.46 9.13
C TYR A 30 -4.41 -10.71 7.92
N ASN A 31 -5.73 -10.63 8.14
CA ASN A 31 -6.74 -10.89 7.10
C ASN A 31 -7.42 -9.61 6.59
N GLU A 32 -7.14 -8.48 7.22
CA GLU A 32 -7.59 -7.17 6.81
C GLU A 32 -6.45 -6.16 6.94
N VAL A 33 -6.45 -5.18 6.06
CA VAL A 33 -5.52 -4.06 6.09
C VAL A 33 -6.30 -2.75 6.00
N LYS A 34 -6.05 -1.83 6.93
CA LYS A 34 -6.57 -0.47 6.85
C LYS A 34 -5.56 0.41 6.13
N THR A 35 -6.01 1.08 5.07
CA THR A 35 -5.25 2.18 4.48
C THR A 35 -5.91 3.51 4.82
N GLU A 36 -5.15 4.41 5.40
CA GLU A 36 -5.58 5.77 5.73
C GLU A 36 -5.24 6.72 4.58
N LEU A 37 -6.18 7.58 4.23
CA LEU A 37 -6.04 8.58 3.17
C LEU A 37 -6.07 9.97 3.78
N GLU A 38 -5.49 10.95 3.07
CA GLU A 38 -5.32 12.32 3.58
C GLU A 38 -6.65 12.98 3.96
N ASN A 39 -7.73 12.66 3.24
CA ASN A 39 -9.03 13.27 3.47
C ASN A 39 -10.17 12.35 2.99
N THR A 40 -11.39 12.72 3.36
CA THR A 40 -12.61 11.99 3.00
C THR A 40 -12.89 11.98 1.50
N GLU A 41 -12.53 13.05 0.77
CA GLU A 41 -12.71 13.09 -0.69
C GLU A 41 -11.87 12.00 -1.37
N LEU A 42 -10.61 11.85 -0.96
CA LEU A 42 -9.72 10.84 -1.50
C LEU A 42 -10.19 9.42 -1.14
N ALA A 43 -10.68 9.20 0.08
CA ALA A 43 -11.28 7.91 0.45
C ALA A 43 -12.51 7.60 -0.41
N ASN A 44 -13.39 8.57 -0.62
CA ASN A 44 -14.58 8.41 -1.47
C ASN A 44 -14.25 8.12 -2.94
N ASN A 45 -13.11 8.63 -3.46
CA ASN A 45 -12.68 8.34 -4.82
C ASN A 45 -12.41 6.85 -5.06
N TYR A 46 -11.96 6.12 -4.04
CA TYR A 46 -11.64 4.69 -4.13
C TYR A 46 -12.68 3.77 -3.48
N LYS A 47 -13.57 4.32 -2.66
CA LYS A 47 -14.62 3.57 -1.98
C LYS A 47 -15.50 2.82 -2.99
N ASP A 48 -15.70 1.52 -2.72
CA ASP A 48 -16.49 0.58 -3.51
C ASP A 48 -15.99 0.43 -4.97
N LYS A 49 -14.71 0.78 -5.21
CA LYS A 49 -14.04 0.61 -6.50
C LYS A 49 -13.05 -0.56 -6.44
N LYS A 50 -12.86 -1.18 -7.59
CA LYS A 50 -11.85 -2.23 -7.78
C LYS A 50 -10.47 -1.60 -7.90
N VAL A 51 -9.59 -1.86 -6.93
CA VAL A 51 -8.26 -1.23 -6.82
C VAL A 51 -7.16 -2.26 -6.65
N ASP A 52 -5.96 -1.87 -7.06
CA ASP A 52 -4.72 -2.52 -6.67
C ASP A 52 -4.10 -1.79 -5.48
N ILE A 53 -3.56 -2.54 -4.53
CA ILE A 53 -2.90 -2.05 -3.31
C ILE A 53 -1.43 -2.43 -3.37
N PHE A 54 -0.54 -1.47 -3.14
CA PHE A 54 0.88 -1.72 -2.91
C PHE A 54 1.44 -0.71 -1.92
N GLY A 55 1.82 -1.15 -0.72
CA GLY A 55 2.36 -0.22 0.27
C GLY A 55 3.05 -0.86 1.46
N VAL A 56 3.50 -0.01 2.38
CA VAL A 56 4.35 -0.39 3.51
C VAL A 56 3.48 -0.55 4.77
N PRO A 57 3.32 -1.77 5.30
CA PRO A 57 2.52 -1.99 6.50
C PRO A 57 3.27 -1.60 7.78
N TYR A 58 2.50 -1.19 8.78
CA TYR A 58 2.92 -1.05 10.17
C TYR A 58 1.88 -1.69 11.12
N PHE A 59 2.32 -2.04 12.33
CA PHE A 59 1.53 -2.81 13.29
C PHE A 59 1.41 -2.11 14.65
N TYR A 60 2.56 -1.73 15.23
CA TYR A 60 2.56 -0.88 16.42
C TYR A 60 1.87 0.45 16.08
N THR A 61 0.99 0.93 16.96
CA THR A 61 0.07 2.07 16.75
C THR A 61 -0.99 1.91 15.66
N CYS A 62 -1.13 0.75 15.02
CA CYS A 62 -2.25 0.51 14.11
C CYS A 62 -3.55 0.35 14.91
N ILE A 63 -4.58 1.09 14.48
CA ILE A 63 -5.93 1.04 15.05
C ILE A 63 -6.90 0.59 13.96
N ILE A 64 -7.40 -0.63 14.12
CA ILE A 64 -8.46 -1.26 13.33
C ILE A 64 -9.43 -1.92 14.32
N PRO A 65 -10.55 -1.26 14.63
CA PRO A 65 -11.61 -1.90 15.40
C PRO A 65 -12.17 -3.11 14.65
N LYS A 66 -12.53 -4.16 15.39
CA LYS A 66 -13.30 -5.28 14.85
C LYS A 66 -14.68 -4.79 14.37
N SER A 67 -15.24 -5.49 13.40
CA SER A 67 -16.56 -5.17 12.82
C SER A 67 -17.70 -5.30 13.83
N GLU A 68 -17.55 -6.20 14.81
CA GLU A 68 -18.51 -6.37 15.91
C GLU A 68 -17.93 -5.84 17.23
N PRO A 69 -18.77 -5.33 18.14
CA PRO A 69 -18.34 -4.87 19.46
C PRO A 69 -17.68 -6.01 20.24
N ASP A 70 -16.36 -5.96 20.38
CA ASP A 70 -15.61 -6.88 21.23
C ASP A 70 -15.46 -6.24 22.62
N ILE A 71 -15.99 -6.93 23.62
CA ILE A 71 -15.91 -6.53 25.04
C ILE A 71 -14.44 -6.36 25.48
N ASN A 72 -13.50 -7.03 24.80
CA ASN A 72 -12.08 -6.99 25.09
C ASN A 72 -11.27 -5.96 24.26
N GLN A 73 -11.94 -5.11 23.45
CA GLN A 73 -11.33 -3.95 22.76
C GLN A 73 -9.97 -4.25 22.08
N ASN A 74 -9.93 -5.28 21.23
CA ASN A 74 -8.75 -5.55 20.41
C ASN A 74 -8.75 -4.66 19.17
N PHE A 75 -7.90 -3.61 19.18
CA PHE A 75 -7.75 -2.65 18.07
C PHE A 75 -6.49 -2.85 17.21
N GLY A 76 -5.61 -3.78 17.61
CA GLY A 76 -4.38 -4.05 16.86
C GLY A 76 -4.64 -4.70 15.51
N GLY A 77 -3.86 -4.33 14.50
CA GLY A 77 -4.02 -4.84 13.15
C GLY A 77 -2.83 -4.51 12.24
N CYS A 78 -3.06 -4.57 10.93
CA CYS A 78 -2.12 -4.16 9.90
C CYS A 78 -2.62 -2.88 9.24
N CYS A 79 -1.88 -1.78 9.38
CA CYS A 79 -2.24 -0.48 8.84
C CYS A 79 -1.20 0.00 7.83
N MET A 80 -1.61 0.93 6.98
CA MET A 80 -0.76 1.63 6.02
C MET A 80 -1.42 2.95 5.59
N TYR A 81 -0.78 3.69 4.68
CA TYR A 81 -1.28 4.96 4.14
C TYR A 81 -1.30 4.93 2.61
N GLY A 82 -2.35 5.49 2.00
CA GLY A 82 -2.49 5.68 0.56
C GLY A 82 -2.50 4.35 -0.22
N ALA A 83 -1.52 4.18 -1.11
CA ALA A 83 -1.21 2.92 -1.82
C ALA A 83 -2.22 2.41 -2.85
N LEU A 84 -3.25 3.19 -3.19
CA LEU A 84 -4.33 2.74 -4.06
C LEU A 84 -4.13 3.22 -5.50
N THR A 85 -4.37 2.33 -6.44
CA THR A 85 -4.49 2.62 -7.88
C THR A 85 -5.68 1.86 -8.44
N PHE A 86 -6.42 2.42 -9.40
CA PHE A 86 -7.51 1.67 -10.04
C PHE A 86 -6.97 0.40 -10.71
N ASN A 87 -7.66 -0.71 -10.49
CA ASN A 87 -7.36 -1.94 -11.19
C ASN A 87 -7.73 -1.78 -12.67
N SER A 88 -6.81 -2.13 -13.57
CA SER A 88 -7.01 -2.00 -15.01
C SER A 88 -6.38 -3.20 -15.72
N SER A 89 -7.07 -3.70 -16.75
CA SER A 89 -6.56 -4.72 -17.66
C SER A 89 -5.41 -4.21 -18.52
N GLU A 90 -5.13 -2.91 -18.55
CA GLU A 90 -3.97 -2.34 -19.27
C GLU A 90 -2.64 -2.56 -18.52
N ASN A 91 -2.69 -2.97 -17.25
CA ASN A 91 -1.51 -3.18 -16.40
C ASN A 91 -0.95 -4.61 -16.58
N GLU A 92 -0.48 -4.95 -17.78
CA GLU A 92 0.00 -6.32 -18.09
C GLU A 92 1.52 -6.44 -18.16
N ARG A 93 2.22 -5.46 -18.73
CA ARG A 93 3.67 -5.53 -19.00
C ARG A 93 4.46 -4.67 -18.03
N ASP A 94 5.54 -5.26 -17.51
CA ASP A 94 6.50 -4.56 -16.67
C ASP A 94 7.16 -3.41 -17.42
N LYS A 95 7.20 -2.26 -16.75
CA LYS A 95 7.94 -1.07 -17.16
C LYS A 95 9.16 -0.95 -16.27
N LEU A 96 10.31 -0.69 -16.88
CA LEU A 96 11.58 -0.46 -16.20
C LEU A 96 11.72 1.02 -15.85
N ILE A 97 12.02 1.31 -14.59
CA ILE A 97 12.33 2.65 -14.10
C ILE A 97 13.76 2.61 -13.56
N THR A 98 14.62 3.50 -14.07
CA THR A 98 16.01 3.59 -13.64
C THR A 98 16.14 4.56 -12.47
N VAL A 99 16.79 4.11 -11.39
CA VAL A 99 17.12 4.90 -10.21
C VAL A 99 18.61 5.19 -10.24
N GLN A 100 18.96 6.47 -10.21
CA GLN A 100 20.33 6.95 -10.15
C GLN A 100 20.66 7.34 -8.71
N VAL A 101 21.77 6.84 -8.16
CA VAL A 101 22.19 7.14 -6.79
C VAL A 101 23.48 7.94 -6.80
N THR A 102 23.42 9.08 -6.13
CA THR A 102 24.57 9.95 -5.88
C THR A 102 24.99 9.81 -4.43
N ILE A 103 26.26 9.47 -4.18
CA ILE A 103 26.87 9.40 -2.84
C ILE A 103 27.99 10.44 -2.79
N ASP A 104 27.99 11.28 -1.76
CA ASP A 104 28.99 12.36 -1.59
C ASP A 104 29.15 13.22 -2.86
N ASN A 105 28.02 13.65 -3.43
CA ASN A 105 27.93 14.45 -4.67
C ASN A 105 28.53 13.79 -5.93
N ARG A 106 28.77 12.47 -5.92
CA ARG A 106 29.24 11.72 -7.09
C ARG A 106 28.20 10.71 -7.52
N GLN A 107 27.93 10.65 -8.81
CA GLN A 107 27.11 9.60 -9.38
C GLN A 107 27.82 8.26 -9.20
N SER A 108 27.33 7.43 -8.28
CA SER A 108 28.04 6.22 -7.82
C SER A 108 27.53 4.95 -8.49
N LEU A 109 26.20 4.82 -8.62
CA LEU A 109 25.58 3.63 -9.20
C LEU A 109 24.19 3.94 -9.75
N GLY A 110 23.71 3.06 -10.62
CA GLY A 110 22.35 3.05 -11.12
C GLY A 110 21.78 1.65 -11.07
N PHE A 111 20.50 1.53 -10.75
CA PHE A 111 19.77 0.26 -10.74
C PHE A 111 18.37 0.45 -11.32
N THR A 112 17.69 -0.65 -11.61
CA THR A 112 16.32 -0.63 -12.14
C THR A 112 15.32 -1.22 -11.16
N ILE A 113 14.14 -0.64 -11.12
CA ILE A 113 12.95 -1.20 -10.47
C ILE A 113 11.86 -1.40 -11.53
N THR A 114 10.95 -2.32 -11.29
CA THR A 114 9.86 -2.64 -12.23
C THR A 114 8.49 -2.37 -11.60
N THR A 115 7.53 -1.99 -12.44
CA THR A 115 6.10 -2.04 -12.11
C THR A 115 5.32 -2.31 -13.39
N ASN A 116 4.24 -3.09 -13.30
CA ASN A 116 3.37 -3.29 -14.45
C ASN A 116 2.26 -2.23 -14.57
N LYS A 117 2.13 -1.34 -13.57
CA LYS A 117 1.09 -0.31 -13.52
C LYS A 117 1.41 0.85 -14.46
N ASN A 118 0.43 1.36 -15.20
CA ASN A 118 0.56 2.59 -16.00
C ASN A 118 0.62 3.82 -15.08
N MET A 119 -0.35 3.90 -14.17
CA MET A 119 -0.36 4.86 -13.06
C MET A 119 0.05 4.11 -11.79
N VAL A 120 1.18 4.49 -11.19
CA VAL A 120 1.77 3.84 -10.01
C VAL A 120 1.89 4.86 -8.87
N THR A 121 1.70 4.41 -7.64
CA THR A 121 1.93 5.28 -6.48
C THR A 121 3.42 5.53 -6.29
N ILE A 122 3.79 6.74 -5.83
CA ILE A 122 5.16 7.03 -5.43
C ILE A 122 5.62 6.07 -4.32
N GLN A 123 4.72 5.65 -3.42
CA GLN A 123 5.03 4.71 -2.35
C GLN A 123 5.51 3.35 -2.88
N GLU A 124 4.95 2.82 -3.97
CA GLU A 124 5.44 1.58 -4.58
C GLU A 124 6.88 1.73 -5.12
N LEU A 125 7.15 2.84 -5.81
CA LEU A 125 8.47 3.12 -6.36
C LEU A 125 9.50 3.34 -5.24
N ASP A 126 9.14 4.13 -4.23
CA ASP A 126 9.98 4.43 -3.07
C ASP A 126 10.31 3.15 -2.28
N TYR A 127 9.31 2.31 -2.01
CA TYR A 127 9.54 1.01 -1.35
C TYR A 127 10.51 0.15 -2.16
N LYS A 128 10.31 0.00 -3.47
CA LYS A 128 11.18 -0.84 -4.33
C LYS A 128 12.62 -0.31 -4.37
N ALA A 129 12.79 1.01 -4.46
CA ALA A 129 14.11 1.65 -4.44
C ALA A 129 14.82 1.46 -3.10
N ARG A 130 14.17 1.77 -1.98
CA ARG A 130 14.75 1.58 -0.63
C ARG A 130 14.99 0.11 -0.32
N HIS A 131 14.10 -0.78 -0.76
CA HIS A 131 14.27 -2.22 -0.60
C HIS A 131 15.53 -2.70 -1.29
N TRP A 132 15.81 -2.25 -2.52
CA TRP A 132 17.03 -2.58 -3.24
C TRP A 132 18.28 -2.10 -2.50
N LEU A 133 18.27 -0.86 -1.98
CA LEU A 133 19.40 -0.26 -1.27
C LEU A 133 19.63 -0.80 0.14
N THR A 134 18.63 -1.41 0.76
CA THR A 134 18.72 -1.97 2.13
C THR A 134 19.06 -3.46 2.12
N LYS A 135 18.99 -4.11 0.96
CA LYS A 135 19.23 -5.54 0.81
C LYS A 135 20.72 -5.86 0.86
#